data_AF-A0A3M2RWZ4-F1
#
_entry.id   AF-A0A3M2RWZ4-F1
#
_cell.length_a   1.000
_cell.length_b   1.000
_cell.length_c   1.000
_cell.angle_alpha   90.00
_cell.angle_beta   90.00
_cell.angle_gamma   90.00
#
_symmetry.space_group_name_H-M   'P 1'
#
loop_
_entity.id
_entity.type
_entity.pdbx_description
1 polymer ?
#
loop_
_entity_poly.entity_id
_entity_poly.type
_entity_poly.pdbx_seq_one_letter_code
_entity_poly.pdbx_strand_id
1 'polypeptide(L)'
;MADVKDITPDLDRLDGQLDDLEEKLQPLIGNLEGMASELPLLDKAKLFSLTAYAIESLLFSSLKLEGTDAQNHAVFTELKRVQQYFGKIKAVEEPAVEETRNLTVNQEAAARILKADLADNKAISNKLAEKIAEERAKALLKSVENRKRPAEDTAGSSGSAAETTDSKGKKKQKKSKKSKSKK
;
A
#
# COMPACT_ATOMS: atom_id res chain seq x y z
N MET A 1 54.44 -2.89 14.19
CA MET A 1 53.79 -1.58 14.38
C MET A 1 52.71 -1.52 13.33
N ALA A 2 51.44 -1.45 13.73
CA ALA A 2 50.35 -1.48 12.76
C ALA A 2 50.44 -0.23 11.88
N ASP A 3 50.37 -0.43 10.55
CA ASP A 3 50.25 0.64 9.56
C ASP A 3 49.08 1.54 9.96
N VAL A 4 49.37 2.76 10.39
CA VAL A 4 48.34 3.75 10.67
C VAL A 4 47.79 4.17 9.32
N LYS A 5 46.51 3.86 9.08
CA LYS A 5 45.82 4.25 7.85
C LYS A 5 45.90 5.78 7.72
N ASP A 6 46.44 6.23 6.60
CA ASP A 6 46.38 7.64 6.23
C ASP A 6 44.92 8.04 5.97
N ILE A 7 44.41 8.97 6.77
CA ILE A 7 43.03 9.48 6.72
C ILE A 7 42.93 10.79 5.93
N THR A 8 44.06 11.39 5.56
CA THR A 8 44.11 12.64 4.78
C THR A 8 43.22 12.60 3.53
N PRO A 9 43.21 11.55 2.69
CA PRO A 9 42.35 11.53 1.50
C PRO A 9 40.85 11.48 1.83
N ASP A 10 40.46 10.90 2.97
CA ASP A 10 39.07 10.88 3.41
C ASP A 10 38.63 12.25 3.94
N LEU A 11 39.54 13.01 4.55
CA LEU A 11 39.31 14.38 5.00
C LEU A 11 39.20 15.35 3.82
N ASP A 12 40.12 15.28 2.85
CA ASP A 12 40.07 16.12 1.64
C ASP A 12 38.77 15.87 0.85
N ARG A 13 38.33 14.61 0.82
CA ARG A 13 37.04 14.25 0.21
C ARG A 13 35.87 14.85 0.99
N LEU A 14 35.87 14.75 2.31
CA LEU A 14 34.80 15.28 3.14
C LEU A 14 34.70 16.81 2.99
N ASP A 15 35.83 17.50 2.94
CA ASP A 15 35.92 18.95 2.73
C ASP A 15 35.25 19.36 1.42
N GLY A 16 35.65 18.74 0.29
CA GLY A 16 35.00 19.01 -0.99
C GLY A 16 33.51 18.64 -1.04
N GLN A 17 33.09 17.60 -0.32
CA GLN A 17 31.67 17.25 -0.20
C GLN A 17 30.86 18.28 0.60
N LEU A 18 31.48 18.94 1.58
CA LEU A 18 30.85 20.01 2.36
C LEU A 18 30.71 21.29 1.54
N ASP A 19 31.75 21.67 0.78
CA ASP A 19 31.70 22.81 -0.14
C ASP A 19 30.58 22.66 -1.18
N ASP A 20 30.52 21.51 -1.85
CA ASP A 20 29.47 21.16 -2.81
C ASP A 20 28.07 21.22 -2.19
N LEU A 21 27.94 20.81 -0.92
CA LEU A 21 26.68 20.80 -0.21
C LEU A 21 26.26 22.22 0.18
N GLU A 22 27.19 23.04 0.65
CA GLU A 22 26.95 24.44 0.98
C GLU A 22 26.44 25.20 -0.24
N GLU A 23 27.09 25.05 -1.39
CA GLU A 23 26.66 25.69 -2.65
C GLU A 23 25.22 25.30 -3.03
N LYS A 24 24.86 24.01 -2.88
CA LYS A 24 23.52 23.52 -3.21
C LYS A 24 22.45 23.96 -2.20
N LEU A 25 22.82 24.15 -0.93
CA LEU A 25 21.91 24.56 0.13
C LEU A 25 21.73 26.08 0.21
N GLN A 26 22.67 26.87 -0.29
CA GLN A 26 22.60 28.34 -0.32
C GLN A 26 21.23 28.91 -0.75
N PRO A 27 20.63 28.52 -1.89
CA PRO A 27 19.33 29.05 -2.29
C PRO A 27 18.24 28.74 -1.26
N LEU A 28 18.31 27.58 -0.59
CA LEU A 28 17.32 27.10 0.36
C LEU A 28 17.38 27.84 1.71
N ILE A 29 18.57 28.19 2.18
CA ILE A 29 18.80 28.79 3.50
C ILE A 29 18.19 30.21 3.59
N GLY A 30 18.19 30.97 2.49
CA GLY A 30 17.72 32.35 2.47
C GLY A 30 16.25 32.56 2.08
N ASN A 31 15.63 31.62 1.38
CA ASN A 31 14.30 31.82 0.78
C ASN A 31 13.41 30.56 0.79
N LEU A 32 13.50 29.73 1.83
CA LEU A 32 12.71 28.51 1.95
C LEU A 32 11.21 28.79 1.88
N GLU A 33 10.72 29.80 2.59
CA GLU A 33 9.28 30.09 2.68
C GLU A 33 8.73 30.69 1.39
N GLY A 34 9.50 31.53 0.70
CA GLY A 34 9.14 32.03 -0.63
C GLY A 34 9.02 30.90 -1.64
N MET A 35 10.03 30.01 -1.72
CA MET A 35 9.96 28.82 -2.57
C MET A 35 8.80 27.90 -2.21
N ALA A 36 8.54 27.69 -0.92
CA ALA A 36 7.45 26.86 -0.44
C ALA A 36 6.05 27.47 -0.70
N SER A 37 5.96 28.78 -0.90
CA SER A 37 4.69 29.47 -1.16
C SER A 37 4.22 29.36 -2.62
N GLU A 38 5.16 29.22 -3.55
CA GLU A 38 4.90 29.08 -4.99
C GLU A 38 4.53 27.64 -5.39
N LEU A 39 4.82 26.67 -4.52
CA LEU A 39 4.64 25.25 -4.80
C LEU A 39 3.23 24.75 -4.47
N PRO A 40 2.70 23.81 -5.28
CA PRO A 40 1.52 23.03 -4.91
C PRO A 40 1.70 22.30 -3.57
N LEU A 41 0.59 21.98 -2.89
CA LEU A 41 0.62 21.42 -1.54
C LEU A 41 1.49 20.15 -1.41
N LEU A 42 1.45 19.27 -2.42
CA LEU A 42 2.24 18.04 -2.42
C LEU A 42 3.74 18.32 -2.53
N ASP A 43 4.13 19.21 -3.44
CA ASP A 43 5.53 19.57 -3.66
C ASP A 43 6.09 20.38 -2.48
N LYS A 44 5.26 21.20 -1.85
CA LYS A 44 5.56 21.87 -0.59
C LYS A 44 5.88 20.86 0.52
N ALA A 45 5.07 19.80 0.66
CA ALA A 45 5.32 18.76 1.64
C ALA A 45 6.62 17.97 1.35
N LYS A 46 6.92 17.70 0.08
CA LYS A 46 8.19 17.09 -0.36
C LYS A 46 9.37 17.97 -0.01
N LEU A 47 9.30 19.27 -0.32
CA LEU A 47 10.35 20.24 -0.03
C LEU A 47 10.67 20.25 1.48
N PHE A 48 9.67 20.46 2.34
CA PHE A 48 9.91 20.50 3.79
C PHE A 48 10.42 19.16 4.36
N SER A 49 9.94 18.03 3.84
CA SER A 49 10.41 16.71 4.30
C SER A 49 11.86 16.44 3.88
N LEU A 50 12.26 16.87 2.69
CA LEU A 50 13.64 16.79 2.21
C LEU A 50 14.56 17.75 2.99
N THR A 51 14.10 18.96 3.29
CA THR A 51 14.86 19.91 4.11
C THR A 51 15.09 19.37 5.52
N ALA A 52 14.06 18.83 6.16
CA ALA A 52 14.18 18.19 7.48
C ALA A 52 15.17 17.00 7.43
N TYR A 53 15.06 16.15 6.41
CA TYR A 53 16.00 15.04 6.19
C TYR A 53 17.45 15.53 6.07
N ALA A 54 17.70 16.60 5.31
CA ALA A 54 19.04 17.15 5.13
C ALA A 54 19.62 17.65 6.45
N ILE A 55 18.85 18.41 7.24
CA ILE A 55 19.27 18.93 8.55
C ILE A 55 19.59 17.79 9.51
N GLU A 56 18.69 16.80 9.64
CA GLU A 56 18.90 15.67 10.54
C GLU A 56 20.06 14.78 10.11
N SER A 57 20.29 14.63 8.79
CA SER A 57 21.43 13.89 8.25
C SER A 57 22.76 14.58 8.53
N LEU A 58 22.80 15.91 8.47
CA LEU A 58 23.98 16.70 8.84
C LEU A 58 24.27 16.60 10.32
N LEU A 59 23.24 16.71 11.16
CA LEU A 59 23.37 16.54 12.61
C LEU A 59 23.79 15.13 12.99
N PHE A 60 23.28 14.11 12.29
CA PHE A 60 23.73 12.72 12.46
C PHE A 60 25.21 12.56 12.10
N SER A 61 25.65 13.23 11.03
CA SER A 61 27.04 13.19 10.58
C SER A 61 27.98 13.91 11.56
N SER A 62 27.57 15.07 12.11
CA SER A 62 28.36 15.78 13.13
C SER A 62 28.52 14.96 14.40
N LEU A 63 27.45 14.31 14.89
CA LEU A 63 27.50 13.42 16.05
C LEU A 63 28.47 12.25 15.86
N LYS A 64 28.55 11.71 14.64
CA LYS A 64 29.51 10.66 14.30
C LYS A 64 30.95 11.16 14.29
N LEU A 65 31.20 12.40 13.85
CA LEU A 65 32.53 13.01 13.89
C LEU A 65 32.98 13.28 15.33
N GLU A 66 32.06 13.63 16.22
CA GLU A 66 32.32 13.76 17.66
C GLU A 66 32.58 12.42 18.37
N GLY A 67 32.40 11.29 17.68
CA GLY A 67 32.58 9.95 18.24
C GLY A 67 31.44 9.49 19.16
N THR A 68 30.29 10.17 19.12
CA THR A 68 29.10 9.77 19.87
C THR A 68 28.34 8.65 19.14
N ASP A 69 27.66 7.79 19.90
CA ASP A 69 26.82 6.74 19.32
C ASP A 69 25.52 7.32 18.74
N ALA A 70 25.60 7.72 17.47
CA ALA A 70 24.51 8.33 16.76
C ALA A 70 23.29 7.39 16.57
N GLN A 71 23.44 6.07 16.70
CA GLN A 71 22.33 5.12 16.53
C GLN A 71 21.41 5.05 17.75
N ASN A 72 21.98 5.20 18.95
CA ASN A 72 21.23 5.30 20.20
C ASN A 72 20.84 6.75 20.55
N HIS A 73 21.22 7.72 19.71
CA HIS A 73 20.91 9.13 19.90
C HIS A 73 19.48 9.48 19.43
N ALA A 74 18.91 10.54 20.03
CA ALA A 74 17.56 11.03 19.68
C ALA A 74 17.42 11.38 18.18
N VAL A 75 18.50 11.81 17.54
CA VAL A 75 18.54 12.12 16.10
C VAL A 75 18.14 10.92 15.22
N PHE A 76 18.47 9.69 15.63
CA PHE A 76 18.04 8.51 14.88
C PHE A 76 16.51 8.28 14.96
N THR A 77 15.88 8.76 16.03
CA THR A 77 14.42 8.73 16.17
C THR A 77 13.77 9.74 15.22
N GLU A 78 14.34 10.93 15.10
CA GLU A 78 13.86 11.93 14.13
C GLU A 78 14.05 11.44 12.68
N LEU A 79 15.18 10.79 12.35
CA LEU A 79 15.37 10.20 11.02
C LEU A 79 14.31 9.15 10.68
N LYS A 80 13.92 8.31 11.65
CA LYS A 80 12.80 7.36 11.48
C LYS A 80 11.47 8.09 11.27
N ARG A 81 11.26 9.22 11.96
CA ARG A 81 10.07 10.05 11.80
C ARG A 81 10.02 10.69 10.40
N VAL A 82 11.14 11.20 9.89
CA VAL A 82 11.25 11.69 8.50
C VAL A 82 10.96 10.58 7.50
N GLN A 83 11.47 9.36 7.72
CA GLN A 83 11.16 8.20 6.89
C GLN A 83 9.64 7.90 6.85
N GLN A 84 8.93 8.04 7.98
CA GLN A 84 7.48 7.91 8.01
C GLN A 84 6.78 8.99 7.19
N TYR A 85 7.26 10.24 7.20
CA TYR A 85 6.70 11.30 6.37
C TYR A 85 6.90 11.04 4.89
N PHE A 86 8.06 10.52 4.46
CA PHE A 86 8.23 10.06 3.08
C PHE A 86 7.27 8.93 2.72
N GLY A 87 7.00 8.00 3.64
CA GLY A 87 5.97 6.98 3.46
C GLY A 87 4.58 7.58 3.22
N LYS A 88 4.18 8.59 4.00
CA LYS A 88 2.90 9.30 3.83
C LYS A 88 2.82 10.03 2.49
N ILE A 89 3.90 10.70 2.08
CA ILE A 89 3.95 11.41 0.80
C ILE A 89 3.82 10.42 -0.35
N LYS A 90 4.56 9.31 -0.32
CA LYS A 90 4.49 8.24 -1.33
C LYS A 90 3.09 7.64 -1.44
N ALA A 91 2.42 7.39 -0.30
CA ALA A 91 1.07 6.84 -0.30
C ALA A 91 0.04 7.80 -0.95
N VAL A 92 0.28 9.11 -0.89
CA VAL A 92 -0.58 10.12 -1.55
C VAL A 92 -0.23 10.26 -3.04
N GLU A 93 1.04 10.17 -3.39
CA GLU A 93 1.53 10.29 -4.76
C GLU A 93 1.19 9.06 -5.62
N GLU A 94 1.35 7.88 -5.05
CA GLU A 94 1.02 6.58 -5.64
C GLU A 94 -0.05 5.92 -4.78
N PRO A 95 -1.33 6.32 -4.89
CA PRO A 95 -2.39 5.62 -4.20
C PRO A 95 -2.37 4.18 -4.69
N ALA A 96 -2.08 3.24 -3.78
CA ALA A 96 -2.04 1.83 -4.10
C ALA A 96 -3.33 1.46 -4.85
N VAL A 97 -3.21 0.77 -5.98
CA VAL A 97 -4.34 0.39 -6.85
C VAL A 97 -5.41 -0.39 -6.06
N GLU A 98 -5.05 -1.03 -4.96
CA GLU A 98 -5.99 -1.70 -4.06
C GLU A 98 -6.91 -0.75 -3.26
N GLU A 99 -6.51 0.51 -3.07
CA GLU A 99 -7.30 1.57 -2.45
C GLU A 99 -8.01 2.47 -3.46
N THR A 100 -8.12 2.07 -4.74
CA THR A 100 -9.19 2.64 -5.56
C THR A 100 -10.49 2.30 -4.87
N ARG A 101 -11.02 3.24 -4.09
CA ARG A 101 -12.33 3.16 -3.47
C ARG A 101 -13.25 2.56 -4.51
N ASN A 102 -13.72 1.36 -4.24
CA ASN A 102 -14.63 0.65 -5.10
C ASN A 102 -15.88 1.54 -5.21
N LEU A 103 -15.94 2.35 -6.27
CA LEU A 103 -17.11 3.16 -6.62
C LEU A 103 -18.29 2.26 -7.01
N THR A 104 -18.07 0.95 -7.07
CA THR A 104 -19.09 -0.06 -7.21
C THR A 104 -19.93 -0.15 -5.94
N VAL A 105 -21.18 0.28 -6.04
CA VAL A 105 -22.17 0.12 -4.97
C VAL A 105 -22.34 -1.37 -4.64
N ASN A 106 -22.31 -1.72 -3.35
CA ASN A 106 -22.60 -3.09 -2.92
C ASN A 106 -24.10 -3.39 -3.11
N GLN A 107 -24.43 -4.01 -4.24
CA GLN A 107 -25.81 -4.33 -4.62
C GLN A 107 -26.50 -5.25 -3.61
N GLU A 108 -25.78 -6.17 -2.96
CA GLU A 108 -26.36 -7.04 -1.95
C GLU A 108 -26.74 -6.30 -0.67
N ALA A 109 -25.89 -5.36 -0.22
CA ALA A 109 -26.18 -4.53 0.94
C ALA A 109 -27.39 -3.62 0.65
N ALA A 110 -27.43 -2.96 -0.50
CA ALA A 110 -28.58 -2.16 -0.94
C ALA A 110 -29.86 -3.00 -0.99
N ALA A 111 -29.79 -4.23 -1.54
CA ALA A 111 -30.93 -5.14 -1.57
C ALA A 111 -31.41 -5.57 -0.17
N ARG A 112 -30.52 -5.72 0.82
CA ARG A 112 -30.90 -6.03 2.20
C ARG A 112 -31.60 -4.85 2.87
N ILE A 113 -31.10 -3.63 2.65
CA ILE A 113 -31.72 -2.39 3.16
C ILE A 113 -33.12 -2.22 2.58
N LEU A 114 -33.25 -2.32 1.26
CA LEU A 114 -34.54 -2.19 0.58
C LEU A 114 -35.54 -3.28 1.02
N LYS A 115 -35.09 -4.52 1.25
CA LYS A 115 -35.96 -5.59 1.77
C LYS A 115 -36.45 -5.36 3.19
N ALA A 116 -35.62 -4.76 4.05
CA ALA A 116 -36.01 -4.46 5.42
C ALA A 116 -37.04 -3.31 5.46
N ASP A 117 -36.84 -2.26 4.66
CA ASP A 117 -37.72 -1.09 4.59
C ASP A 117 -39.07 -1.39 3.93
N LEU A 118 -39.09 -2.28 2.93
CA LEU A 118 -40.30 -2.63 2.16
C LEU A 118 -41.02 -3.88 2.68
N ALA A 119 -40.64 -4.40 3.85
CA ALA A 119 -41.22 -5.61 4.43
C ALA A 119 -42.73 -5.47 4.72
N ASP A 120 -43.19 -4.26 5.02
CA ASP A 120 -44.59 -3.98 5.36
C ASP A 120 -45.51 -3.93 4.14
N ASN A 121 -44.96 -3.75 2.93
CA ASN A 121 -45.73 -3.71 1.68
C ASN A 121 -45.45 -4.94 0.81
N LYS A 122 -46.31 -5.96 0.94
CA LYS A 122 -46.22 -7.24 0.20
C LYS A 122 -46.25 -7.09 -1.33
N ALA A 123 -46.93 -6.07 -1.86
CA ALA A 123 -47.02 -5.87 -3.31
C ALA A 123 -45.69 -5.34 -3.89
N ILE A 124 -45.01 -4.45 -3.17
CA ILE A 124 -43.75 -3.85 -3.62
C ILE A 124 -42.57 -4.80 -3.37
N SER A 125 -42.57 -5.53 -2.26
CA SER A 125 -41.54 -6.54 -1.97
C SER A 125 -41.50 -7.67 -3.00
N ASN A 126 -42.65 -8.12 -3.52
CA ASN A 126 -42.71 -9.12 -4.60
C ASN A 126 -42.08 -8.60 -5.91
N LYS A 127 -42.39 -7.36 -6.32
CA LYS A 127 -41.80 -6.72 -7.51
C LYS A 127 -40.29 -6.52 -7.36
N LEU A 128 -39.84 -6.21 -6.15
CA LEU A 128 -38.41 -6.07 -5.85
C LEU A 128 -37.70 -7.42 -5.91
N ALA A 129 -38.32 -8.48 -5.39
CA ALA A 129 -37.77 -9.84 -5.48
C ALA A 129 -37.63 -10.31 -6.94
N GLU A 130 -38.60 -9.99 -7.79
CA GLU A 130 -38.55 -10.25 -9.24
C GLU A 130 -37.38 -9.50 -9.91
N LYS A 131 -37.26 -8.20 -9.64
CA LYS A 131 -36.14 -7.36 -10.15
C LYS A 131 -34.77 -7.86 -9.69
N ILE A 132 -34.63 -8.30 -8.44
CA ILE A 132 -33.38 -8.89 -7.94
C ILE A 132 -33.06 -10.21 -8.65
N ALA A 133 -34.07 -11.04 -8.93
CA ALA A 133 -33.86 -12.31 -9.63
C ALA A 133 -33.41 -12.08 -11.07
N GLU A 134 -34.01 -11.11 -11.76
CA GLU A 134 -33.59 -10.71 -13.12
C GLU A 134 -32.16 -10.19 -13.16
N GLU A 135 -31.76 -9.30 -12.23
CA GLU A 135 -30.39 -8.79 -12.14
C GLU A 135 -29.38 -9.92 -11.88
N ARG A 136 -29.72 -10.85 -10.98
CA ARG A 136 -28.86 -12.02 -10.69
C ARG A 136 -28.74 -12.94 -11.89
N ALA A 137 -29.82 -13.16 -12.64
CA ALA A 137 -29.79 -13.95 -13.87
C ALA A 137 -28.92 -13.27 -14.94
N LYS A 138 -29.05 -11.96 -15.12
CA LYS A 138 -28.22 -11.17 -16.04
C LYS A 138 -26.74 -11.18 -15.64
N ALA A 139 -26.43 -11.06 -14.35
CA ALA A 139 -25.07 -11.13 -13.84
C ALA A 139 -24.44 -12.52 -14.08
N LEU A 140 -25.22 -13.60 -13.87
CA LEU A 140 -24.78 -14.96 -14.18
C LEU A 140 -24.54 -15.15 -15.68
N LEU A 141 -25.42 -14.66 -16.56
CA LEU A 141 -25.25 -14.75 -18.01
C LEU A 141 -23.96 -14.03 -18.46
N LYS A 142 -23.77 -12.79 -17.99
CA LYS A 142 -22.58 -11.98 -18.29
C LYS A 142 -21.29 -12.64 -17.78
N SER A 143 -21.34 -13.31 -16.63
CA SER A 143 -20.19 -14.07 -16.09
C SER A 143 -19.86 -15.34 -16.89
N VAL A 144 -20.83 -15.91 -17.61
CA VAL A 144 -20.64 -17.07 -18.49
C VAL A 144 -20.13 -16.62 -19.85
N GLU A 145 -20.64 -15.51 -20.39
CA GLU A 145 -20.15 -14.90 -21.63
C GLU A 145 -18.69 -14.43 -21.50
N ASN A 146 -18.33 -13.75 -20.41
CA ASN A 146 -16.93 -13.36 -20.15
C ASN A 146 -15.99 -14.56 -19.97
N ARG A 147 -16.50 -15.73 -19.57
CA ARG A 147 -15.71 -16.97 -19.48
C ARG A 147 -15.61 -17.75 -20.80
N LYS A 148 -16.41 -17.41 -21.81
CA LYS A 148 -16.38 -18.05 -23.15
C LYS A 148 -15.43 -17.37 -24.15
N ARG A 149 -14.76 -16.28 -23.79
CA ARG A 149 -13.60 -15.75 -24.53
C ARG A 149 -12.31 -16.08 -23.78
N PRO A 150 -11.84 -17.32 -23.89
CA PRO A 150 -10.44 -17.51 -24.28
C PRO A 150 -10.27 -18.73 -25.19
N ALA A 151 -10.11 -18.51 -26.50
CA ALA A 151 -9.40 -19.40 -27.43
C ALA A 151 -9.36 -18.74 -28.82
N GLU A 152 -8.14 -18.37 -29.24
CA GLU A 152 -7.65 -17.76 -30.52
C GLU A 152 -6.85 -16.51 -30.10
N ASP A 153 -5.53 -16.53 -29.93
CA ASP A 153 -4.44 -17.16 -30.67
C ASP A 153 -3.22 -17.41 -29.75
N THR A 154 -2.55 -18.55 -29.89
CA THR A 154 -1.07 -18.72 -29.89
C THR A 154 -0.73 -20.21 -29.92
N ALA A 155 -0.45 -20.71 -31.13
CA ALA A 155 0.30 -21.94 -31.33
C ALA A 155 1.75 -21.74 -30.87
N GLY A 156 2.24 -22.63 -30.00
CA GLY A 156 3.59 -22.58 -29.45
C GLY A 156 3.94 -23.81 -28.59
N SER A 157 4.17 -24.92 -29.31
CA SER A 157 4.72 -26.24 -28.97
C SER A 157 5.48 -26.50 -27.64
N SER A 158 5.36 -27.79 -27.21
CA SER A 158 6.25 -28.64 -26.38
C SER A 158 6.00 -28.61 -24.86
N GLY A 159 5.33 -29.60 -24.25
CA GLY A 159 5.75 -31.01 -24.05
C GLY A 159 6.30 -31.13 -22.60
N SER A 160 5.87 -32.00 -21.68
CA SER A 160 5.60 -33.43 -21.78
C SER A 160 4.96 -33.98 -20.48
N ALA A 161 4.37 -35.17 -20.61
CA ALA A 161 4.18 -36.23 -19.61
C ALA A 161 3.01 -36.14 -18.61
N ALA A 162 2.03 -37.00 -18.93
CA ALA A 162 0.94 -37.47 -18.10
C ALA A 162 1.42 -38.38 -16.94
N GLU A 163 0.67 -38.42 -15.84
CA GLU A 163 0.16 -39.70 -15.34
C GLU A 163 -1.11 -39.51 -14.50
N THR A 164 -2.03 -40.45 -14.70
CA THR A 164 -3.41 -40.54 -14.22
C THR A 164 -3.55 -41.33 -12.92
N THR A 165 -4.79 -41.30 -12.38
CA THR A 165 -5.42 -42.21 -11.39
C THR A 165 -5.29 -41.77 -9.92
N ASP A 166 -6.28 -41.87 -9.02
CA ASP A 166 -7.72 -42.14 -9.03
C ASP A 166 -8.22 -41.82 -7.59
N SER A 167 -9.49 -41.42 -7.48
CA SER A 167 -10.42 -41.53 -6.34
C SER A 167 -9.95 -41.43 -4.87
N LYS A 168 -10.56 -40.49 -4.13
CA LYS A 168 -11.65 -40.80 -3.18
C LYS A 168 -12.20 -39.56 -2.49
N GLY A 169 -13.51 -39.34 -2.69
CA GLY A 169 -14.27 -38.38 -1.90
C GLY A 169 -14.47 -38.84 -0.45
N LYS A 170 -14.67 -37.86 0.44
CA LYS A 170 -15.47 -38.05 1.65
C LYS A 170 -16.11 -36.74 2.12
N LYS A 171 -17.37 -36.58 1.72
CA LYS A 171 -18.40 -35.87 2.49
C LYS A 171 -18.40 -36.38 3.93
N LYS A 172 -18.45 -35.48 4.91
CA LYS A 172 -19.09 -35.77 6.21
C LYS A 172 -19.91 -34.57 6.66
N GLN A 173 -21.22 -34.74 6.53
CA GLN A 173 -22.24 -33.89 7.10
C GLN A 173 -22.89 -34.66 8.27
N LYS A 174 -23.08 -33.95 9.39
CA LYS A 174 -24.04 -34.19 10.50
C LYS A 174 -24.03 -35.54 11.24
N LYS A 175 -23.95 -35.46 12.57
CA LYS A 175 -25.12 -35.78 13.41
C LYS A 175 -25.07 -35.13 14.79
N SER A 176 -26.19 -34.50 15.13
CA SER A 176 -26.62 -34.18 16.49
C SER A 176 -26.83 -35.46 17.29
N LYS A 177 -26.51 -35.44 18.59
CA LYS A 177 -27.25 -36.18 19.60
C LYS A 177 -27.21 -35.44 20.94
N LYS A 178 -28.37 -34.85 21.23
CA LYS A 178 -28.87 -34.41 22.52
C LYS A 178 -29.17 -35.65 23.37
N SER A 179 -28.62 -35.76 24.56
CA SER A 179 -29.19 -36.58 25.64
C SER A 179 -28.98 -35.89 27.00
N LYS A 180 -30.07 -35.33 27.50
CA LYS A 180 -30.32 -35.07 28.93
C LYS A 180 -30.23 -36.39 29.71
N SER A 181 -29.68 -36.38 30.91
CA SER A 181 -30.32 -36.87 32.16
C SER A 181 -29.32 -37.36 33.21
N LYS A 182 -29.36 -36.69 34.38
CA LYS A 182 -29.14 -37.16 35.77
C LYS A 182 -27.84 -37.89 36.12
N LYS A 183 -27.05 -37.25 36.98
CA LYS A 183 -27.00 -37.65 38.40
C LYS A 183 -26.74 -36.42 39.26
#